data_AF-A0A537TGY1-F1
#
_entry.id   AF-A0A537TGY1-F1
#
_cell.length_a   1.000
_cell.length_b   1.000
_cell.length_c   1.000
_cell.angle_alpha   90.00
_cell.angle_beta   90.00
_cell.angle_gamma   90.00
#
_symmetry.space_group_name_H-M   'P 1'
#
loop_
_entity.id
_entity.type
_entity.pdbx_description
1 polymer ?
#
loop_
_entity_poly.entity_id
_entity_poly.type
_entity_poly.pdbx_seq_one_letter_code
_entity_poly.pdbx_strand_id
1 'polypeptide(L)'
;MQDVINFGATLSAFASCLGCAAGASRILFALGRDGFITRRLGDASARTGSPANALAVVMTFGIAVAVILRINGTTSTNVFFYLGTIGVLAMLVAYFVIQVGAAKFLHLEKREPQWRALIVVLATAAIVYTLYKQVWPRPPHPYNVFPYLILAWAAIGAAITVAFPALAQRIGEGFRRSEGMAEAPAD
;
A
#
# COMPACT_ATOMS: atom_id res chain seq x y z
N MET A 1 -5.14 -21.18 -30.62
CA MET A 1 -5.17 -21.43 -29.15
C MET A 1 -4.28 -20.44 -28.39
N GLN A 2 -3.06 -20.17 -28.86
CA GLN A 2 -2.17 -19.15 -28.26
C GLN A 2 -2.79 -17.74 -28.23
N ASP A 3 -3.46 -17.29 -29.30
CA ASP A 3 -4.07 -15.95 -29.33
C ASP A 3 -5.19 -15.76 -28.30
N VAL A 4 -5.97 -16.80 -28.04
CA VAL A 4 -7.05 -16.76 -27.03
C VAL A 4 -6.46 -16.67 -25.62
N ILE A 5 -5.37 -17.39 -25.35
CA ILE A 5 -4.65 -17.32 -24.07
C ILE A 5 -4.02 -15.93 -23.88
N ASN A 6 -3.37 -15.38 -24.91
CA ASN A 6 -2.77 -14.04 -24.87
C ASN A 6 -3.82 -12.94 -24.68
N PHE A 7 -4.96 -13.05 -25.35
CA PHE A 7 -6.08 -12.14 -25.16
C PHE A 7 -6.62 -12.19 -23.73
N GLY A 8 -6.85 -13.40 -23.21
CA GLY A 8 -7.28 -13.60 -21.83
C GLY A 8 -6.28 -13.04 -20.80
N ALA A 9 -4.98 -13.26 -21.01
CA ALA A 9 -3.93 -12.74 -20.16
C ALA A 9 -3.90 -11.20 -20.17
N THR A 10 -4.05 -10.59 -21.35
CA THR A 10 -4.08 -9.12 -21.50
C THR A 10 -5.31 -8.54 -20.80
N LEU A 11 -6.47 -9.16 -20.96
CA LEU A 11 -7.71 -8.73 -20.30
C LEU A 11 -7.61 -8.83 -18.77
N SER A 12 -7.03 -9.92 -18.26
CA SER A 12 -6.80 -10.11 -16.82
C SER A 12 -5.85 -9.05 -16.26
N ALA A 13 -4.74 -8.79 -16.93
CA ALA A 13 -3.79 -7.74 -16.52
C ALA A 13 -4.42 -6.34 -16.55
N PHE A 14 -5.23 -6.05 -17.58
CA PHE A 14 -5.95 -4.79 -17.69
C PHE A 14 -6.98 -4.59 -16.57
N ALA A 15 -7.78 -5.62 -16.28
CA ALA A 15 -8.75 -5.59 -15.19
C ALA A 15 -8.08 -5.43 -13.82
N SER A 16 -6.97 -6.14 -13.59
CA SER A 16 -6.17 -6.02 -12.36
C SER A 16 -5.62 -4.60 -12.18
N CYS A 17 -5.08 -4.00 -13.25
CA CYS A 17 -4.58 -2.63 -13.24
C CYS A 17 -5.68 -1.63 -12.83
N LEU A 18 -6.86 -1.71 -13.45
CA LEU A 18 -8.00 -0.84 -13.11
C LEU A 18 -8.46 -1.03 -11.66
N GLY A 19 -8.52 -2.28 -11.19
CA GLY A 19 -8.89 -2.60 -9.81
C GLY A 19 -7.92 -2.00 -8.80
N CYS A 20 -6.61 -2.16 -9.02
CA CYS A 20 -5.58 -1.59 -8.17
C CYS A 20 -5.60 -0.06 -8.19
N ALA A 21 -5.77 0.56 -9.36
CA ALA A 21 -5.86 2.01 -9.48
C ALA A 21 -7.07 2.59 -8.75
N ALA A 22 -8.23 1.92 -8.84
CA ALA A 22 -9.44 2.30 -8.10
C ALA A 22 -9.30 2.09 -6.59
N GLY A 23 -8.61 1.04 -6.15
CA GLY A 23 -8.30 0.82 -4.73
C GLY A 23 -7.37 1.90 -4.17
N ALA A 24 -6.27 2.16 -4.86
CA ALA A 24 -5.29 3.16 -4.47
C ALA A 24 -5.87 4.58 -4.44
N SER A 25 -6.74 4.93 -5.39
CA SER A 25 -7.39 6.25 -5.43
C SER A 25 -8.33 6.48 -4.24
N ARG A 26 -9.01 5.44 -3.74
CA ARG A 26 -9.85 5.54 -2.53
C ARG A 26 -9.03 5.80 -1.27
N ILE A 27 -7.88 5.14 -1.15
CA ILE A 27 -6.95 5.39 -0.04
C ILE A 27 -6.43 6.82 -0.11
N LEU A 28 -5.98 7.26 -1.30
CA LEU A 28 -5.47 8.62 -1.51
C LEU A 28 -6.54 9.69 -1.28
N PHE A 29 -7.78 9.41 -1.66
CA PHE A 29 -8.93 10.27 -1.39
C PHE A 29 -9.21 10.41 0.10
N ALA A 30 -9.22 9.29 0.85
CA ALA A 30 -9.42 9.32 2.30
C ALA A 30 -8.32 10.15 2.99
N LEU A 31 -7.06 9.93 2.61
CA LEU A 31 -5.93 10.72 3.10
C LEU A 31 -6.10 12.21 2.76
N GLY A 32 -6.46 12.55 1.51
CA GLY A 32 -6.66 13.92 1.06
C GLY A 32 -7.81 14.64 1.77
N ARG A 33 -8.92 13.92 2.06
CA ARG A 33 -10.06 14.42 2.83
C ARG A 33 -9.66 14.81 4.25
N ASP A 34 -8.76 14.05 4.84
CA ASP A 34 -8.27 14.27 6.21
C ASP A 34 -7.10 15.27 6.27
N GLY A 35 -6.77 15.90 5.13
CA GLY A 35 -5.82 17.01 5.02
C GLY A 35 -4.42 16.64 4.51
N PHE A 36 -4.22 15.42 4.02
CA PHE A 36 -2.93 14.98 3.47
C PHE A 36 -2.66 15.58 2.08
N ILE A 37 -1.50 16.21 1.90
CA ILE A 37 -0.98 16.82 0.66
C ILE A 37 -1.79 18.00 0.10
N THR A 38 -3.05 17.81 -0.30
CA THR A 38 -3.87 18.88 -0.89
C THR A 38 -5.35 18.57 -0.76
N ARG A 39 -6.17 19.58 -0.41
CA ARG A 39 -7.63 19.43 -0.25
C ARG A 39 -8.33 18.89 -1.51
N ARG A 40 -7.81 19.20 -2.70
CA ARG A 40 -8.31 18.73 -4.00
C ARG A 40 -8.24 17.21 -4.20
N LEU A 41 -7.37 16.50 -3.47
CA LEU A 41 -7.33 15.02 -3.50
C LEU A 41 -8.51 14.41 -2.74
N GLY A 42 -9.07 15.14 -1.76
CA GLY A 42 -10.24 14.76 -0.98
C GLY A 42 -11.58 15.19 -1.60
N ASP A 43 -11.57 15.77 -2.80
CA ASP A 43 -12.79 16.19 -3.49
C ASP A 43 -13.30 15.06 -4.41
N ALA A 44 -14.57 14.69 -4.22
CA ALA A 44 -15.26 13.74 -5.09
C ALA A 44 -15.84 14.46 -6.31
N SER A 45 -15.85 13.79 -7.47
CA SER A 45 -16.47 14.32 -8.68
C SER A 45 -17.98 14.47 -8.48
N ALA A 46 -18.51 15.68 -8.73
CA ALA A 46 -19.95 15.98 -8.59
C ALA A 46 -20.86 15.13 -9.50
N ARG A 47 -20.31 14.59 -10.60
CA ARG A 47 -21.08 13.83 -11.59
C ARG A 47 -21.19 12.33 -11.29
N THR A 48 -20.14 11.74 -10.72
CA THR A 48 -20.02 10.28 -10.53
C THR A 48 -19.84 9.87 -9.07
N GLY A 49 -19.64 10.82 -8.15
CA GLY A 49 -19.29 10.55 -6.76
C GLY A 49 -17.92 9.88 -6.57
N SER A 50 -17.16 9.69 -7.65
CA SER A 50 -15.87 8.99 -7.66
C SER A 50 -14.71 9.97 -7.41
N PRO A 51 -13.63 9.56 -6.72
CA PRO A 51 -12.46 10.39 -6.47
C PRO A 51 -11.60 10.55 -7.75
N ALA A 52 -12.11 11.31 -8.72
CA ALA A 52 -11.51 11.47 -10.05
C ALA A 52 -10.10 12.07 -9.98
N ASN A 53 -9.88 13.06 -9.11
CA ASN A 53 -8.57 13.69 -8.94
C ASN A 53 -7.53 12.71 -8.40
N ALA A 54 -7.89 11.95 -7.35
CA ALA A 54 -7.01 10.94 -6.78
C ALA A 54 -6.71 9.82 -7.80
N LEU A 55 -7.71 9.39 -8.56
CA LEU A 55 -7.54 8.40 -9.62
C LEU A 55 -6.60 8.91 -10.73
N ALA A 56 -6.77 10.17 -11.15
CA ALA A 56 -5.89 10.78 -12.15
C ALA A 56 -4.44 10.80 -11.67
N VAL A 57 -4.18 11.19 -10.42
CA VAL A 57 -2.83 11.18 -9.84
C VAL A 57 -2.23 9.78 -9.84
N VAL A 58 -2.98 8.76 -9.40
CA VAL A 58 -2.52 7.36 -9.37
C VAL A 58 -2.21 6.85 -10.77
N MET A 59 -3.10 7.11 -11.75
CA MET A 59 -2.90 6.69 -13.14
C MET A 59 -1.74 7.41 -13.80
N THR A 60 -1.63 8.73 -13.63
CA THR A 60 -0.52 9.53 -14.16
C THR A 60 0.81 9.05 -13.59
N PHE A 61 0.89 8.78 -12.29
CA PHE A 61 2.09 8.24 -11.68
C PHE A 61 2.44 6.85 -12.23
N GLY A 62 1.47 5.94 -12.33
CA GLY A 62 1.69 4.61 -12.89
C GLY A 62 2.16 4.63 -14.35
N ILE A 63 1.53 5.47 -15.19
CA ILE A 63 1.93 5.66 -16.59
C ILE A 63 3.32 6.27 -16.67
N ALA A 64 3.63 7.29 -15.86
CA ALA A 64 4.94 7.92 -15.85
C ALA A 64 6.05 6.93 -15.52
N VAL A 65 5.88 6.09 -14.48
CA VAL A 65 6.83 5.04 -14.13
C VAL A 65 7.01 4.04 -15.28
N ALA A 66 5.91 3.60 -15.90
CA ALA A 66 5.98 2.68 -17.03
C ALA A 66 6.73 3.28 -18.23
N VAL A 67 6.48 4.55 -18.55
CA VAL A 67 7.15 5.28 -19.64
C VAL A 67 8.64 5.46 -19.34
N ILE A 68 9.01 5.86 -18.12
CA ILE A 68 10.40 6.04 -17.71
C ILE A 68 11.18 4.71 -17.84
N LEU A 69 10.60 3.60 -17.38
CA LEU A 69 11.25 2.28 -17.49
C LEU A 69 11.40 1.84 -18.95
N ARG A 70 10.45 2.20 -19.81
CA ARG A 70 10.50 1.94 -21.25
C ARG A 70 11.59 2.76 -21.94
N ILE A 71 11.72 4.04 -21.61
CA ILE A 71 12.77 4.94 -22.14
C ILE A 71 14.17 4.44 -21.72
N ASN A 72 14.31 3.90 -20.51
CA ASN A 72 15.55 3.29 -20.03
C ASN A 72 15.93 1.96 -20.75
N GLY A 73 15.18 1.54 -21.76
CA GLY A 73 15.49 0.33 -22.54
C GLY A 73 15.21 -0.98 -21.80
N THR A 74 14.45 -0.96 -20.70
CA THR A 74 14.13 -2.16 -19.94
C THR A 74 13.23 -3.08 -20.76
N THR A 75 13.61 -4.36 -20.89
CA THR A 75 12.77 -5.39 -21.53
C THR A 75 11.43 -5.53 -20.82
N SER A 76 10.34 -5.78 -21.55
CA SER A 76 8.98 -5.90 -20.98
C SER A 76 8.90 -6.92 -19.83
N THR A 77 9.62 -8.04 -19.96
CA THR A 77 9.73 -9.06 -18.92
C THR A 77 10.36 -8.50 -17.64
N ASN A 78 11.44 -7.73 -17.77
CA ASN A 78 12.12 -7.13 -16.61
C ASN A 78 11.29 -6.04 -15.97
N VAL A 79 10.54 -5.23 -16.73
CA VAL A 79 9.61 -4.24 -16.15
C VAL A 79 8.58 -4.93 -15.25
N PHE A 80 8.01 -6.03 -15.72
CA PHE A 80 7.06 -6.82 -14.93
C PHE A 80 7.69 -7.37 -13.65
N PHE A 81 8.86 -8.00 -13.75
CA PHE A 81 9.54 -8.54 -12.56
C PHE A 81 10.02 -7.46 -11.59
N TYR A 82 10.54 -6.32 -12.08
CA TYR A 82 10.98 -5.22 -11.23
C TYR A 82 9.82 -4.62 -10.43
N LEU A 83 8.73 -4.26 -11.11
CA LEU A 83 7.56 -3.70 -10.45
C LEU A 83 6.88 -4.73 -9.54
N GLY A 84 6.85 -6.01 -9.94
CA GLY A 84 6.36 -7.11 -9.13
C GLY A 84 7.15 -7.28 -7.84
N THR A 85 8.49 -7.31 -7.90
CA THR A 85 9.34 -7.42 -6.70
C THR A 85 9.18 -6.20 -5.79
N ILE A 86 9.20 -4.99 -6.36
CA ILE A 86 8.99 -3.75 -5.58
C ILE A 86 7.63 -3.77 -4.90
N GLY A 87 6.58 -4.16 -5.61
CA GLY A 87 5.21 -4.27 -5.07
C GLY A 87 5.10 -5.28 -3.93
N VAL A 88 5.67 -6.48 -4.10
CA VAL A 88 5.67 -7.52 -3.06
C VAL A 88 6.45 -7.06 -1.83
N LEU A 89 7.63 -6.45 -2.01
CA LEU A 89 8.42 -5.92 -0.90
C LEU A 89 7.67 -4.80 -0.15
N ALA A 90 7.05 -3.86 -0.86
CA ALA A 90 6.24 -2.80 -0.27
C ALA A 90 5.07 -3.38 0.55
N MET A 91 4.40 -4.40 0.00
CA MET A 91 3.28 -5.07 0.65
C MET A 91 3.72 -5.84 1.90
N LEU A 92 4.87 -6.53 1.86
CA LEU A 92 5.45 -7.20 3.03
C LEU A 92 5.77 -6.22 4.15
N VAL A 93 6.34 -5.05 3.83
CA VAL A 93 6.61 -4.01 4.83
C VAL A 93 5.32 -3.46 5.42
N ALA A 94 4.31 -3.15 4.58
CA ALA A 94 3.01 -2.71 5.07
C ALA A 94 2.35 -3.76 5.99
N TYR A 95 2.41 -5.03 5.63
CA TYR A 95 1.91 -6.13 6.46
C TYR A 95 2.67 -6.27 7.76
N PHE A 96 3.99 -6.12 7.75
CA PHE A 96 4.78 -6.11 8.98
C PHE A 96 4.34 -4.99 9.93
N VAL A 97 4.13 -3.78 9.42
CA VAL A 97 3.65 -2.65 10.22
C VAL A 97 2.25 -2.91 10.78
N ILE A 98 1.34 -3.46 9.97
CA ILE A 98 0.00 -3.85 10.42
C ILE A 98 0.07 -4.89 11.54
N GLN A 99 0.93 -5.90 11.41
CA GLN A 99 1.13 -6.93 12.44
C GLN A 99 1.64 -6.33 13.75
N VAL A 100 2.57 -5.38 13.69
CA VAL A 100 3.05 -4.67 14.89
C VAL A 100 1.91 -3.85 15.52
N GLY A 101 1.10 -3.18 14.71
CA GLY A 101 -0.10 -2.47 15.17
C GLY A 101 -1.11 -3.39 15.86
N ALA A 102 -1.42 -4.53 15.24
CA ALA A 102 -2.32 -5.54 15.78
C ALA A 102 -1.78 -6.17 17.08
N ALA A 103 -0.48 -6.45 17.14
CA ALA A 103 0.16 -6.96 18.36
C ALA A 103 0.04 -5.96 19.51
N LYS A 104 0.25 -4.66 19.23
CA LYS A 104 0.12 -3.58 20.21
C LYS A 104 -1.34 -3.41 20.67
N PHE A 105 -2.29 -3.42 19.75
CA PHE A 105 -3.73 -3.36 20.05
C PHE A 105 -4.16 -4.52 20.95
N LEU A 106 -3.80 -5.76 20.58
CA LEU A 106 -4.09 -6.96 21.38
C LEU A 106 -3.49 -6.90 22.79
N HIS A 107 -2.29 -6.34 22.93
CA HIS A 107 -1.64 -6.14 24.24
C HIS A 107 -2.30 -5.05 25.08
N LEU A 108 -2.85 -4.02 24.44
CA LEU A 108 -3.46 -2.86 25.09
C LEU A 108 -4.88 -3.16 25.58
N GLU A 109 -5.72 -3.79 24.76
CA GLU A 109 -7.10 -4.10 25.16
C GLU A 109 -7.21 -5.20 26.23
N LYS A 110 -6.17 -6.02 26.46
CA LYS A 110 -6.07 -7.14 27.44
C LYS A 110 -7.27 -8.12 27.52
N ARG A 111 -8.29 -7.99 26.66
CA ARG A 111 -9.58 -8.68 26.71
C ARG A 111 -9.75 -9.77 25.65
N GLU A 112 -8.73 -9.96 24.82
CA GLU A 112 -8.85 -10.82 23.64
C GLU A 112 -8.22 -12.22 23.83
N PRO A 113 -8.79 -13.26 23.22
CA PRO A 113 -8.33 -14.64 23.38
C PRO A 113 -6.87 -14.86 22.96
N GLN A 114 -6.14 -15.64 23.75
CA GLN A 114 -4.71 -15.94 23.53
C GLN A 114 -4.42 -16.61 22.17
N TRP A 115 -5.39 -17.30 21.55
CA TRP A 115 -5.22 -17.90 20.22
C TRP A 115 -5.02 -16.84 19.12
N ARG A 116 -5.54 -15.62 19.29
CA ARG A 116 -5.31 -14.51 18.34
C ARG A 116 -3.85 -14.04 18.38
N ALA A 117 -3.22 -14.06 19.56
CA ALA A 117 -1.80 -13.75 19.70
C ALA A 117 -0.93 -14.76 18.93
N LEU A 118 -1.29 -16.04 18.97
CA LEU A 118 -0.59 -17.08 18.21
C LEU A 118 -0.66 -16.82 16.69
N ILE A 119 -1.83 -16.41 16.18
CA ILE A 119 -1.99 -16.04 14.76
C ILE A 119 -1.09 -14.86 14.40
N VAL A 120 -1.04 -13.82 15.24
CA VAL A 120 -0.18 -12.66 15.00
C VAL A 120 1.29 -13.08 14.95
N VAL A 121 1.73 -13.94 15.88
CA VAL A 121 3.11 -14.45 15.91
C VAL A 121 3.42 -15.28 14.66
N LEU A 122 2.55 -16.21 14.27
CA LEU A 122 2.73 -17.05 13.08
C LEU A 122 2.76 -16.22 11.79
N ALA A 123 1.87 -15.24 11.64
CA ALA A 123 1.85 -14.36 10.49
C ALA A 123 3.10 -13.46 10.43
N THR A 124 3.57 -12.93 11.58
CA THR A 124 4.83 -12.18 11.64
C THR A 124 6.02 -13.07 11.26
N ALA A 125 6.08 -14.31 11.74
CA ALA A 125 7.13 -15.26 11.38
C ALA A 125 7.14 -15.57 9.87
N ALA A 126 5.97 -15.74 9.26
CA ALA A 126 5.85 -15.94 7.82
C ALA A 126 6.35 -14.73 7.02
N ILE A 127 6.01 -13.50 7.43
CA ILE A 127 6.47 -12.27 6.78
C ILE A 127 7.99 -12.14 6.89
N VAL A 128 8.56 -12.37 8.07
CA VAL A 128 10.02 -12.33 8.30
C VAL A 128 10.73 -13.37 7.46
N TYR A 129 10.21 -14.59 7.39
CA TYR A 129 10.75 -15.65 6.54
C TYR A 129 10.70 -15.27 5.05
N THR A 130 9.60 -14.67 4.60
CA THR A 130 9.44 -14.27 3.20
C THR A 130 10.40 -13.14 2.84
N LEU A 131 10.58 -12.16 3.74
CA LEU A 131 11.59 -11.10 3.59
C LEU A 131 13.01 -11.67 3.57
N TYR A 132 13.31 -12.63 4.44
CA TYR A 132 14.61 -13.30 4.46
C TYR A 132 14.89 -13.99 3.11
N LYS A 133 13.92 -14.72 2.57
CA LYS A 133 14.05 -15.38 1.26
C LYS A 133 14.14 -14.41 0.08
N GLN A 134 13.55 -13.22 0.19
CA GLN A 134 13.65 -12.17 -0.84
C GLN A 134 15.04 -11.50 -0.86
N VAL A 135 15.69 -11.40 0.31
CA VAL A 135 17.00 -10.74 0.45
C VAL A 135 18.16 -11.74 0.33
N TRP A 136 17.92 -13.01 0.66
CA TRP A 136 18.92 -14.06 0.71
C TRP A 136 18.50 -15.31 -0.09
N PRO A 137 19.29 -15.78 -1.08
CA PRO A 137 20.63 -15.33 -1.48
C PRO A 137 20.62 -13.98 -2.22
N ARG A 138 21.72 -13.22 -2.10
CA ARG A 138 21.84 -11.84 -2.63
C ARG A 138 21.45 -11.80 -4.11
N PRO A 139 20.33 -11.15 -4.47
CA PRO A 139 19.87 -11.17 -5.85
C PRO A 139 20.81 -10.33 -6.73
N PRO A 140 20.92 -10.65 -8.03
CA PRO A 140 21.76 -9.90 -8.96
C PRO A 140 21.28 -8.44 -9.07
N HIS A 141 22.21 -7.54 -9.40
CA HIS A 141 21.86 -6.15 -9.68
C HIS A 141 20.84 -6.08 -10.84
N PRO A 142 19.74 -5.32 -10.76
CA PRO A 142 19.42 -4.25 -9.78
C PRO A 142 18.53 -4.65 -8.59
N TYR A 143 18.12 -5.91 -8.47
CA TYR A 143 17.19 -6.37 -7.43
C TYR A 143 17.72 -6.18 -6.00
N ASN A 144 19.05 -6.15 -5.84
CA ASN A 144 19.69 -5.89 -4.55
C ASN A 144 19.40 -4.48 -3.99
N VAL A 145 19.01 -3.51 -4.83
CA VAL A 145 18.70 -2.14 -4.40
C VAL A 145 17.25 -2.01 -3.91
N PHE A 146 16.33 -2.83 -4.43
CA PHE A 146 14.90 -2.70 -4.16
C PHE A 146 14.53 -2.79 -2.68
N PRO A 147 15.10 -3.70 -1.86
CA PRO A 147 14.83 -3.73 -0.42
C PRO A 147 15.18 -2.42 0.28
N TYR A 148 16.32 -1.81 -0.07
CA TYR A 148 16.75 -0.53 0.51
C TYR A 148 15.86 0.63 0.07
N LEU A 149 15.40 0.64 -1.18
CA LEU A 149 14.46 1.64 -1.70
C LEU A 149 13.14 1.60 -0.94
N ILE A 150 12.60 0.39 -0.70
CA ILE A 150 11.35 0.23 0.07
C ILE A 150 11.55 0.60 1.54
N LEU A 151 12.68 0.24 2.14
CA LEU A 151 12.99 0.64 3.51
C LEU A 151 13.13 2.16 3.64
N ALA A 152 13.79 2.81 2.69
CA ALA A 152 13.87 4.27 2.64
C ALA A 152 12.48 4.91 2.48
N TRP A 153 11.63 4.35 1.62
CA TRP A 153 10.25 4.83 1.46
C TRP A 153 9.42 4.68 2.74
N ALA A 154 9.53 3.54 3.41
CA ALA A 154 8.88 3.31 4.71
C ALA A 154 9.41 4.27 5.79
N ALA A 155 10.72 4.52 5.81
CA ALA A 155 11.34 5.48 6.71
C ALA A 155 10.85 6.91 6.46
N ILE A 156 10.63 7.31 5.20
CA ILE A 156 10.03 8.60 4.86
C ILE A 156 8.60 8.69 5.43
N GLY A 157 7.78 7.64 5.27
CA GLY A 157 6.44 7.59 5.85
C GLY A 157 6.46 7.72 7.38
N ALA A 158 7.38 7.01 8.04
CA ALA A 158 7.58 7.11 9.49
C ALA A 158 8.05 8.52 9.91
N ALA A 159 8.99 9.10 9.16
CA ALA A 159 9.49 10.46 9.42
C ALA A 159 8.37 11.51 9.28
N ILE A 160 7.52 11.41 8.26
CA ILE A 160 6.34 12.28 8.10
C ILE A 160 5.39 12.13 9.29
N THR A 161 5.19 10.91 9.78
CA THR A 161 4.30 10.63 10.92
C THR A 161 4.84 11.26 12.21
N VAL A 162 6.15 11.21 12.42
CA VAL A 162 6.82 11.79 13.60
C VAL A 162 6.93 13.32 13.50
N ALA A 163 7.22 13.85 12.30
CA ALA A 163 7.38 15.30 12.08
C ALA A 163 6.04 16.06 12.04
N PHE A 164 4.96 15.42 11.58
CA PHE A 164 3.62 16.01 11.48
C PHE A 164 2.59 15.23 12.31
N PRO A 165 2.73 15.20 13.66
CA PRO A 165 1.86 14.40 14.51
C PRO A 165 0.40 14.85 14.45
N ALA A 166 0.15 16.15 14.25
CA ALA A 166 -1.21 16.68 14.08
C ALA A 166 -1.91 16.12 12.83
N LEU A 167 -1.17 15.87 11.74
CA LEU A 167 -1.71 15.26 10.53
C LEU A 167 -2.00 13.78 10.77
N ALA A 168 -1.07 13.07 11.42
CA ALA A 168 -1.25 11.67 11.79
C ALA A 168 -2.45 11.47 12.73
N GLN A 169 -2.65 12.37 13.71
CA GLN A 169 -3.80 12.37 14.60
C GLN A 169 -5.11 12.62 13.86
N ARG A 170 -5.17 13.62 12.98
CA ARG A 170 -6.39 13.92 12.19
C ARG A 170 -6.80 12.76 11.30
N ILE A 171 -5.84 12.14 10.61
CA ILE A 171 -6.07 10.95 9.79
C ILE A 171 -6.54 9.79 10.67
N GLY A 172 -5.89 9.57 11.82
CA GLY A 172 -6.27 8.52 12.78
C GLY A 172 -7.68 8.70 13.35
N GLU A 173 -8.05 9.93 13.73
CA GLU A 173 -9.39 10.27 14.19
C GLU A 173 -10.45 10.09 13.10
N GLY A 174 -10.11 10.44 11.85
CA GLY A 174 -10.96 10.22 10.69
C GLY A 174 -11.33 8.74 10.53
N PHE A 175 -10.33 7.85 10.65
CA PHE A 175 -10.56 6.41 10.62
C PHE A 175 -11.40 5.92 11.80
N ARG A 176 -11.07 6.32 13.03
CA ARG A 176 -11.83 5.92 14.24
C ARG A 176 -13.30 6.34 14.16
N ARG A 177 -13.59 7.54 13.63
CA ARG A 177 -14.97 8.02 13.41
C ARG A 177 -15.70 7.17 12.36
N SER A 178 -15.03 6.80 11.27
CA SER A 178 -15.64 5.96 10.23
C SER A 178 -15.88 4.51 10.68
N GLU A 179 -15.08 4.00 11.62
CA GLU A 179 -15.22 2.66 12.18
C GLU A 179 -16.21 2.60 13.35
N GLY A 180 -16.87 3.72 13.71
CA GLY A 180 -17.83 3.78 14.80
C GLY A 180 -17.20 3.64 16.20
N MET A 181 -15.89 3.82 16.31
CA MET A 181 -15.14 3.78 17.58
C MET A 181 -15.04 5.14 18.29
N ALA A 182 -15.78 6.14 17.81
CA ALA A 182 -16.02 7.36 18.58
C ALA A 182 -17.10 7.03 19.61
N GLU A 183 -16.74 7.04 20.89
CA GLU A 183 -17.68 6.88 21.99
C GLU A 183 -18.86 7.84 21.76
N ALA A 184 -20.08 7.29 21.79
CA ALA A 184 -21.28 8.11 21.89
C ALA A 184 -21.11 9.04 23.11
N PRO A 185 -21.49 10.32 23.02
CA PRO A 185 -21.49 11.18 24.19
C PRO A 185 -22.29 10.48 25.29
N ALA A 186 -21.68 10.36 26.46
CA ALA A 186 -22.34 9.85 27.64
C ALA A 186 -23.40 10.87 28.05
N ASP A 187 -24.64 10.62 27.62
CA ASP A 187 -25.84 11.29 28.11
C ASP A 187 -26.25 10.71 29.48
#